data_AF-A0A7C4IV29-F1
#
_entry.id   AF-A0A7C4IV29-F1
#
_cell.length_a   1.000
_cell.length_b   1.000
_cell.length_c   1.000
_cell.angle_alpha   90.00
_cell.angle_beta   90.00
_cell.angle_gamma   90.00
#
_symmetry.space_group_name_H-M   'P 1'
#
loop_
_entity.id
_entity.type
_entity.pdbx_description
1 polymer ?
#
loop_
_entity_poly.entity_id
_entity_poly.type
_entity_poly.pdbx_seq_one_letter_code
_entity_poly.pdbx_strand_id
1 'polypeptide(L)'
;KPVSTSPLIAMTTFKFAEECGQQAMALLEKKGYTVIPFHAQGIGDSAMEELIEQGLFHGVLDLVPAGVIEDLLGGNRTAGPHRLEAAGKAGIPQVYTPCGFDMLSCGPLSRRETGDPLWKNLRLNERKIFIPDEFRVQARTSGDEVCKAAEVVARKLNASKGPVKFFIPTRGWSALSTQGADLYDPSTDALFAPALKKSLRPDIEVSELPVELNSAQFAEALVTALDEMVRESLES
;
A
#
# COMPACT_ATOMS: atom_id res chain seq x y z
N LYS A 1 -9.55 -13.37 -26.96
CA LYS A 1 -9.63 -12.66 -25.65
C LYS A 1 -10.47 -11.41 -25.87
N PRO A 2 -11.48 -11.10 -25.03
CA PRO A 2 -12.13 -9.79 -25.12
C PRO A 2 -11.05 -8.73 -24.87
N VAL A 3 -10.86 -7.83 -25.83
CA VAL A 3 -9.95 -6.70 -25.68
C VAL A 3 -10.78 -5.60 -25.04
N SER A 4 -10.49 -5.28 -23.79
CA SER A 4 -11.01 -4.04 -23.18
C SER A 4 -10.57 -2.88 -24.08
N THR A 5 -11.52 -2.04 -24.50
CA THR A 5 -11.21 -0.87 -25.35
C THR A 5 -10.54 0.25 -24.56
N SER A 6 -10.63 0.22 -23.22
CA SER A 6 -10.00 1.13 -22.27
C SER A 6 -8.79 0.46 -21.59
N PRO A 7 -7.70 1.21 -21.33
CA PRO A 7 -6.58 0.69 -20.54
C PRO A 7 -7.05 0.29 -19.13
N LEU A 8 -6.61 -0.88 -18.69
CA LEU A 8 -6.95 -1.46 -17.39
C LEU A 8 -5.95 -1.03 -16.31
N ILE A 9 -6.46 -0.54 -15.19
CA ILE A 9 -5.66 -0.18 -14.00
C ILE A 9 -5.99 -1.13 -12.86
N ALA A 10 -4.97 -1.78 -12.30
CA ALA A 10 -5.13 -2.51 -11.04
C ALA A 10 -5.05 -1.51 -9.88
N MET A 11 -5.95 -1.62 -8.91
CA MET A 11 -5.90 -0.75 -7.74
C MET A 11 -6.22 -1.53 -6.46
N THR A 12 -5.35 -1.46 -5.47
CA THR A 12 -5.67 -2.03 -4.16
C THR A 12 -6.62 -1.13 -3.38
N THR A 13 -7.55 -1.70 -2.63
CA THR A 13 -8.44 -0.97 -1.72
C THR A 13 -8.45 -1.62 -0.35
N PHE A 14 -8.78 -0.83 0.67
CA PHE A 14 -8.97 -1.32 2.03
C PHE A 14 -9.88 -0.37 2.80
N LYS A 15 -10.54 -0.87 3.85
CA LYS A 15 -11.50 -0.09 4.65
C LYS A 15 -10.92 1.25 5.14
N PHE A 16 -9.64 1.28 5.55
CA PHE A 16 -9.02 2.51 6.09
C PHE A 16 -8.43 3.44 5.02
N ALA A 17 -8.71 3.15 3.75
CA ALA A 17 -8.33 3.93 2.57
C ALA A 17 -9.52 4.12 1.61
N GLU A 18 -10.74 3.91 2.12
CA GLU A 18 -11.94 3.80 1.30
C GLU A 18 -12.25 5.08 0.53
N GLU A 19 -12.18 6.24 1.20
CA GLU A 19 -12.46 7.53 0.59
C GLU A 19 -11.44 7.88 -0.50
N CYS A 20 -10.15 7.62 -0.25
CA CYS A 20 -9.12 7.82 -1.27
C CYS A 20 -9.34 6.89 -2.47
N GLY A 21 -9.62 5.60 -2.22
CA GLY A 21 -9.87 4.61 -3.27
C GLY A 21 -11.08 4.95 -4.13
N GLN A 22 -12.21 5.33 -3.52
CA GLN A 22 -13.42 5.74 -4.25
C GLN A 22 -13.16 6.96 -5.14
N GLN A 23 -12.46 7.96 -4.61
CA GLN A 23 -12.12 9.16 -5.38
C GLN A 23 -11.15 8.86 -6.52
N ALA A 24 -10.12 8.05 -6.26
CA ALA A 24 -9.15 7.66 -7.28
C ALA A 24 -9.82 6.86 -8.42
N MET A 25 -10.73 5.93 -8.11
CA MET A 25 -11.51 5.22 -9.13
C MET A 25 -12.31 6.19 -10.00
N ALA A 26 -13.09 7.07 -9.37
CA ALA A 26 -13.91 8.02 -10.11
C ALA A 26 -13.08 8.97 -11.00
N LEU A 27 -11.89 9.37 -10.56
CA LEU A 27 -10.99 10.21 -11.35
C LEU A 27 -10.36 9.45 -12.52
N LEU A 28 -9.95 8.19 -12.32
CA LEU A 28 -9.41 7.33 -13.38
C LEU A 28 -10.48 6.99 -14.42
N GLU A 29 -11.70 6.67 -14.01
CA GLU A 29 -12.82 6.39 -14.91
C GLU A 29 -13.16 7.61 -15.78
N LYS A 30 -13.16 8.82 -15.20
CA LYS A 30 -13.34 10.07 -15.97
C LYS A 30 -12.24 10.30 -17.00
N LYS A 31 -11.04 9.76 -16.78
CA LYS A 31 -9.91 9.80 -17.72
C LYS A 31 -9.95 8.69 -18.77
N GLY A 32 -10.95 7.80 -18.73
CA GLY A 32 -11.16 6.73 -19.71
C GLY A 32 -10.54 5.39 -19.35
N TYR A 33 -10.08 5.21 -18.11
CA TYR A 33 -9.57 3.94 -17.62
C TYR A 33 -10.68 3.03 -17.11
N THR A 34 -10.44 1.72 -17.16
CA THR A 34 -11.23 0.74 -16.40
C THR A 34 -10.42 0.28 -15.19
N VAL A 35 -10.94 0.53 -13.99
CA VAL A 35 -10.23 0.18 -12.75
C VAL A 35 -10.74 -1.15 -12.21
N ILE A 36 -9.82 -2.06 -11.89
CA ILE A 36 -10.12 -3.33 -11.25
C ILE A 36 -9.65 -3.24 -9.79
N PRO A 37 -10.58 -3.13 -8.82
CA PRO A 37 -10.23 -3.02 -7.42
C PRO A 37 -9.89 -4.40 -6.81
N PHE A 38 -8.84 -4.43 -5.99
CA PHE A 38 -8.39 -5.60 -5.24
C PHE A 38 -8.39 -5.30 -3.76
N HIS A 39 -9.19 -6.04 -2.98
CA HIS A 39 -9.20 -5.83 -1.54
C HIS A 39 -7.90 -6.35 -0.91
N ALA A 40 -7.15 -5.48 -0.24
CA ALA A 40 -5.85 -5.79 0.37
C ALA A 40 -5.99 -6.68 1.62
N GLN A 41 -6.29 -7.96 1.44
CA GLN A 41 -6.35 -8.99 2.51
C GLN A 41 -5.34 -10.13 2.30
N GLY A 42 -4.26 -9.89 1.56
CA GLY A 42 -3.27 -10.92 1.23
C GLY A 42 -3.68 -11.74 0.01
N ILE A 43 -4.87 -12.37 0.04
CA ILE A 43 -5.39 -13.12 -1.12
C ILE A 43 -5.70 -12.19 -2.30
N GLY A 44 -6.33 -11.05 -2.04
CA GLY A 44 -6.62 -10.06 -3.08
C GLY A 44 -5.35 -9.44 -3.68
N ASP A 45 -4.35 -9.18 -2.84
CA ASP A 45 -3.02 -8.76 -3.28
C ASP A 45 -2.35 -9.79 -4.19
N SER A 46 -2.36 -11.06 -3.79
CA SER A 46 -1.76 -12.16 -4.55
C SER A 46 -2.44 -12.34 -5.91
N ALA A 47 -3.77 -12.28 -5.94
CA ALA A 47 -4.55 -12.33 -7.17
C ALA A 47 -4.24 -11.14 -8.09
N MET A 48 -4.01 -9.95 -7.53
CA MET A 48 -3.58 -8.78 -8.31
C MET A 48 -2.22 -9.03 -8.98
N GLU A 49 -1.23 -9.50 -8.23
CA GLU A 49 0.11 -9.81 -8.76
C GLU A 49 0.03 -10.87 -9.87
N GLU A 50 -0.73 -11.95 -9.67
CA GLU A 50 -0.91 -13.01 -10.70
C GLU A 50 -1.54 -12.48 -11.99
N LEU A 51 -2.52 -11.57 -11.89
CA LEU A 51 -3.17 -10.97 -13.07
C LEU A 51 -2.28 -9.93 -13.76
N ILE A 52 -1.41 -9.25 -13.01
CA ILE A 52 -0.36 -8.40 -13.58
C ILE A 52 0.63 -9.25 -14.39
N GLU A 53 1.08 -10.39 -13.86
CA GLU A 53 1.99 -11.30 -14.58
C GLU A 53 1.38 -11.85 -15.88
N GLN A 54 0.05 -11.95 -15.96
CA GLN A 54 -0.67 -12.34 -17.17
C GLN A 54 -0.78 -11.22 -18.23
N GLY A 55 -0.26 -10.02 -17.93
CA GLY A 55 -0.22 -8.88 -18.85
C GLY A 55 -1.60 -8.23 -19.07
N LEU A 56 -2.49 -8.28 -18.07
CA LEU A 56 -3.83 -7.70 -18.17
C LEU A 56 -3.85 -6.18 -17.97
N PHE A 57 -2.91 -5.64 -17.21
CA PHE A 57 -2.94 -4.25 -16.75
C PHE A 57 -1.94 -3.36 -17.49
N HIS A 58 -2.29 -2.08 -17.62
CA HIS A 58 -1.47 -1.03 -18.21
C HIS A 58 -0.86 -0.11 -17.15
N GLY A 59 -1.33 -0.21 -15.90
CA GLY A 59 -0.77 0.53 -14.76
C GLY A 59 -1.33 0.02 -13.45
N VAL A 60 -0.66 0.37 -12.35
CA VAL A 60 -1.04 -0.02 -11.00
C VAL A 60 -1.08 1.20 -10.09
N LEU A 61 -2.22 1.41 -9.43
CA LEU A 61 -2.34 2.30 -8.28
C LEU A 61 -2.41 1.46 -7.00
N ASP A 62 -1.27 1.18 -6.41
CA ASP A 62 -1.17 0.37 -5.22
C ASP A 62 -1.32 1.24 -3.97
N LEU A 63 -2.58 1.58 -3.70
CA LEU A 63 -2.96 2.42 -2.57
C LEU A 63 -2.59 1.78 -1.23
N VAL A 64 -2.68 0.46 -1.08
CA VAL A 64 -2.58 -0.27 0.19
C VAL A 64 -1.62 -1.47 0.07
N PRO A 65 -0.29 -1.23 0.01
CA PRO A 65 0.71 -2.30 -0.13
C PRO A 65 0.97 -3.09 1.17
N ALA A 66 0.01 -3.09 2.10
CA ALA A 66 0.13 -3.66 3.45
C ALA A 66 0.57 -5.14 3.47
N GLY A 67 0.29 -5.90 2.41
CA GLY A 67 0.73 -7.29 2.28
C GLY A 67 2.24 -7.48 2.48
N VAL A 68 3.06 -6.44 2.23
CA VAL A 68 4.52 -6.47 2.50
C VAL A 68 4.83 -6.54 3.99
N ILE A 69 4.22 -5.66 4.81
CA ILE A 69 4.50 -5.65 6.25
C ILE A 69 3.84 -6.84 6.95
N GLU A 70 2.70 -7.29 6.43
CA GLU A 70 2.01 -8.49 6.90
C GLU A 70 2.88 -9.74 6.67
N ASP A 71 3.48 -9.90 5.49
CA ASP A 71 4.42 -11.00 5.23
C ASP A 71 5.69 -10.89 6.10
N LEU A 72 6.28 -9.69 6.18
CA LEU A 72 7.50 -9.43 6.94
C LEU A 72 7.37 -9.78 8.44
N LEU A 73 6.21 -9.49 9.03
CA LEU A 73 5.98 -9.65 10.47
C LEU A 73 5.16 -10.89 10.83
N GLY A 74 4.64 -11.63 9.85
CA GLY A 74 3.79 -12.81 10.07
C GLY A 74 2.36 -12.48 10.48
N GLY A 75 1.83 -11.37 9.97
CA GLY A 75 0.45 -10.94 10.15
C GLY A 75 -0.56 -11.77 9.36
N ASN A 76 -1.84 -11.56 9.63
CA ASN A 76 -2.92 -12.38 9.08
C ASN A 76 -3.19 -12.15 7.59
N ARG A 77 -2.68 -11.06 7.00
CA ARG A 77 -2.96 -10.68 5.61
C ARG A 77 -1.71 -10.72 4.74
N THR A 78 -0.83 -11.71 4.95
CA THR A 78 0.35 -11.89 4.10
C THR A 78 -0.07 -12.04 2.63
N ALA A 79 0.63 -11.31 1.75
CA ALA A 79 0.53 -11.46 0.30
C ALA A 79 1.70 -12.26 -0.29
N GLY A 80 2.47 -12.93 0.57
CA GLY A 80 3.66 -13.69 0.21
C GLY A 80 4.88 -12.83 -0.13
N PRO A 81 6.02 -13.50 -0.35
CA PRO A 81 7.33 -12.84 -0.44
C PRO A 81 7.50 -12.00 -1.72
N HIS A 82 6.65 -12.20 -2.73
CA HIS A 82 6.74 -11.56 -4.04
C HIS A 82 5.89 -10.30 -4.20
N ARG A 83 5.16 -9.88 -3.17
CA ARG A 83 4.36 -8.65 -3.20
C ARG A 83 5.19 -7.44 -3.66
N LEU A 84 4.63 -6.58 -4.51
CA LEU A 84 5.23 -5.43 -5.22
C LEU A 84 6.22 -5.77 -6.34
N GLU A 85 6.31 -7.01 -6.82
CA GLU A 85 7.30 -7.38 -7.83
C GLU A 85 6.72 -7.54 -9.25
N ALA A 86 5.44 -7.91 -9.41
CA ALA A 86 4.89 -8.24 -10.72
C ALA A 86 4.85 -7.03 -11.65
N ALA A 87 4.35 -5.88 -11.18
CA ALA A 87 4.25 -4.65 -11.99
C ALA A 87 5.62 -4.18 -12.48
N GLY A 88 6.60 -4.19 -11.58
CA GLY A 88 7.97 -3.83 -11.95
C GLY A 88 8.62 -4.82 -12.92
N LYS A 89 8.34 -6.13 -12.81
CA LYS A 89 8.81 -7.13 -13.78
C LYS A 89 8.15 -6.97 -15.15
N ALA A 90 6.86 -6.66 -15.17
CA ALA A 90 6.07 -6.38 -16.37
C ALA A 90 6.46 -5.05 -17.04
N GLY A 91 7.10 -4.15 -16.30
CA GLY A 91 7.55 -2.85 -16.82
C GLY A 91 6.43 -1.81 -16.92
N ILE A 92 5.29 -2.03 -16.25
CA ILE A 92 4.15 -1.12 -16.30
C ILE A 92 4.27 0.01 -15.26
N PRO A 93 3.70 1.20 -15.54
CA PRO A 93 3.58 2.29 -14.59
C PRO A 93 3.00 1.88 -13.23
N GLN A 94 3.64 2.33 -12.15
CA GLN A 94 3.23 1.97 -10.80
C GLN A 94 3.36 3.16 -9.83
N VAL A 95 2.25 3.46 -9.14
CA VAL A 95 2.14 4.48 -8.09
C VAL A 95 1.82 3.80 -6.76
N TYR A 96 2.60 4.11 -5.72
CA TYR A 96 2.48 3.51 -4.39
C TYR A 96 2.21 4.54 -3.29
N THR A 97 1.63 4.08 -2.19
CA THR A 97 1.51 4.85 -0.94
C THR A 97 1.94 4.00 0.27
N PRO A 98 2.12 4.57 1.48
CA PRO A 98 2.47 3.80 2.67
C PRO A 98 1.26 3.20 3.42
N CYS A 99 0.02 3.32 2.89
CA CYS A 99 -1.17 2.88 3.62
C CYS A 99 -1.07 1.41 4.06
N GLY A 100 -1.35 1.17 5.35
CA GLY A 100 -1.33 -0.14 5.96
C GLY A 100 0.04 -0.55 6.50
N PHE A 101 1.13 0.20 6.23
CA PHE A 101 2.38 0.03 6.98
C PHE A 101 2.31 0.56 8.40
N ASP A 102 1.23 1.28 8.74
CA ASP A 102 0.93 1.76 10.07
C ASP A 102 0.34 0.69 11.00
N MET A 103 -0.05 -0.47 10.45
CA MET A 103 -0.77 -1.49 11.19
C MET A 103 -0.36 -2.92 10.81
N LEU A 104 -0.54 -3.84 11.76
CA LEU A 104 -0.38 -5.28 11.58
C LEU A 104 -1.65 -6.01 12.01
N SER A 105 -2.24 -6.81 11.12
CA SER A 105 -3.39 -7.64 11.44
C SER A 105 -2.97 -8.84 12.29
N CYS A 106 -3.49 -8.91 13.52
CA CYS A 106 -3.04 -9.86 14.53
C CYS A 106 -4.18 -10.60 15.26
N GLY A 107 -5.42 -10.49 14.75
CA GLY A 107 -6.56 -11.19 15.34
C GLY A 107 -6.48 -12.73 15.25
N PRO A 108 -7.43 -13.45 15.88
CA PRO A 108 -8.42 -12.93 16.81
C PRO A 108 -7.82 -12.43 18.14
N LEU A 109 -8.57 -11.64 18.90
CA LEU A 109 -8.12 -11.01 20.15
C LEU A 109 -7.70 -12.04 21.19
N SER A 110 -8.38 -13.18 21.27
CA SER A 110 -8.01 -14.32 22.14
C SER A 110 -6.56 -14.79 21.99
N ARG A 111 -5.88 -14.56 20.86
CA ARG A 111 -4.43 -14.84 20.69
C ARG A 111 -3.55 -14.09 21.68
N ARG A 112 -4.02 -12.92 22.13
CA ARG A 112 -3.38 -12.10 23.16
C ARG A 112 -3.18 -12.87 24.47
N GLU A 113 -4.19 -13.64 24.86
CA GLU A 113 -4.25 -14.34 26.16
C GLU A 113 -3.62 -15.72 26.10
N THR A 114 -3.73 -16.42 24.96
CA THR A 114 -3.14 -17.74 24.77
C THR A 114 -1.62 -17.70 24.59
N GLY A 115 -1.04 -16.50 24.51
CA GLY A 115 0.40 -16.31 24.40
C GLY A 115 0.93 -16.76 23.05
N ASP A 116 0.18 -16.42 22.00
CA ASP A 116 0.55 -16.65 20.60
C ASP A 116 1.95 -16.09 20.27
N PRO A 117 2.77 -16.81 19.48
CA PRO A 117 4.12 -16.37 19.14
C PRO A 117 4.19 -14.99 18.48
N LEU A 118 3.25 -14.63 17.60
CA LEU A 118 3.20 -13.30 16.97
C LEU A 118 3.06 -12.21 18.04
N TRP A 119 2.10 -12.38 18.94
CA TRP A 119 1.80 -11.44 20.01
C TRP A 119 2.96 -11.28 20.99
N LYS A 120 3.60 -12.39 21.37
CA LYS A 120 4.75 -12.40 22.29
C LYS A 120 6.00 -11.81 21.65
N ASN A 121 6.40 -12.31 20.49
CA ASN A 121 7.68 -11.96 19.86
C ASN A 121 7.71 -10.49 19.44
N LEU A 122 6.58 -9.97 18.96
CA LEU A 122 6.45 -8.56 18.58
C LEU A 122 6.00 -7.67 19.75
N ARG A 123 5.78 -8.23 20.95
CA ARG A 123 5.30 -7.48 22.14
C ARG A 123 4.04 -6.66 21.83
N LEU A 124 3.09 -7.23 21.08
CA LEU A 124 1.89 -6.51 20.62
C LEU A 124 1.04 -6.00 21.80
N ASN A 125 1.12 -6.65 22.96
CA ASN A 125 0.48 -6.23 24.20
C ASN A 125 0.83 -4.82 24.69
N GLU A 126 1.95 -4.28 24.24
CA GLU A 126 2.48 -2.97 24.68
C GLU A 126 2.20 -1.86 23.66
N ARG A 127 1.50 -2.20 22.57
CA ARG A 127 1.27 -1.30 21.44
C ARG A 127 -0.13 -0.70 21.48
N LYS A 128 -0.34 0.36 20.71
CA LYS A 128 -1.68 0.83 20.37
C LYS A 128 -2.39 -0.24 19.57
N ILE A 129 -3.63 -0.57 19.94
CA ILE A 129 -4.44 -1.59 19.29
C ILE A 129 -5.79 -0.97 18.89
N PHE A 130 -6.25 -1.28 17.68
CA PHE A 130 -7.61 -1.03 17.23
C PHE A 130 -8.38 -2.34 17.15
N ILE A 131 -9.54 -2.40 17.81
CA ILE A 131 -10.37 -3.62 17.94
C ILE A 131 -11.81 -3.30 17.49
N PRO A 132 -12.11 -3.40 16.19
CA PRO A 132 -13.48 -3.30 15.70
C PRO A 132 -14.32 -4.53 16.09
N ASP A 133 -13.72 -5.71 16.23
CA ASP A 133 -14.34 -6.93 16.78
C ASP A 133 -13.29 -7.99 17.14
N GLU A 134 -13.76 -9.16 17.62
CA GLU A 134 -12.93 -10.28 18.05
C GLU A 134 -11.94 -10.76 16.98
N PHE A 135 -12.33 -10.82 15.70
CA PHE A 135 -11.49 -11.39 14.64
C PHE A 135 -10.61 -10.34 13.97
N ARG A 136 -11.06 -9.09 13.95
CA ARG A 136 -10.36 -7.98 13.32
C ARG A 136 -9.65 -7.16 14.41
N VAL A 137 -8.35 -7.41 14.56
CA VAL A 137 -7.48 -6.70 15.51
C VAL A 137 -6.27 -6.15 14.75
N GLN A 138 -6.01 -4.85 14.89
CA GLN A 138 -4.88 -4.16 14.27
C GLN A 138 -3.94 -3.63 15.35
N ALA A 139 -2.67 -4.00 15.28
CA ALA A 139 -1.65 -3.47 16.17
C ALA A 139 -0.81 -2.42 15.45
N ARG A 140 -0.48 -1.32 16.14
CA ARG A 140 0.43 -0.30 15.63
C ARG A 140 1.80 -0.91 15.36
N THR A 141 2.36 -0.62 14.20
CA THR A 141 3.75 -0.95 13.85
C THR A 141 4.72 -0.02 14.58
N SER A 142 5.89 -0.53 14.91
CA SER A 142 6.98 0.22 15.55
C SER A 142 7.90 0.89 14.53
N GLY A 143 8.71 1.85 14.98
CA GLY A 143 9.68 2.53 14.11
C GLY A 143 10.65 1.57 13.40
N ASP A 144 11.15 0.56 14.10
CA ASP A 144 12.05 -0.44 13.50
C ASP A 144 11.35 -1.25 12.40
N GLU A 145 10.08 -1.59 12.59
CA GLU A 145 9.28 -2.34 11.61
C GLU A 145 8.95 -1.48 10.39
N VAL A 146 8.63 -0.19 10.60
CA VAL A 146 8.42 0.78 9.52
C VAL A 146 9.70 0.97 8.70
N CYS A 147 10.85 1.10 9.34
CA CYS A 147 12.15 1.17 8.65
C CYS A 147 12.45 -0.09 7.84
N LYS A 148 12.21 -1.28 8.41
CA LYS A 148 12.38 -2.56 7.69
C LYS A 148 11.43 -2.68 6.50
N ALA A 149 10.18 -2.25 6.65
CA ALA A 149 9.23 -2.21 5.55
C ALA A 149 9.74 -1.28 4.43
N ALA A 150 10.25 -0.09 4.77
CA ALA A 150 10.84 0.83 3.82
C ALA A 150 12.04 0.22 3.05
N GLU A 151 12.91 -0.52 3.73
CA GLU A 151 14.03 -1.24 3.10
C GLU A 151 13.55 -2.34 2.14
N VAL A 152 12.55 -3.12 2.54
CA VAL A 152 11.95 -4.17 1.69
C VAL A 152 11.27 -3.56 0.47
N VAL A 153 10.50 -2.49 0.66
CA VAL A 153 9.85 -1.74 -0.42
C VAL A 153 10.91 -1.18 -1.38
N ALA A 154 11.94 -0.48 -0.88
CA ALA A 154 13.01 0.05 -1.71
C ALA A 154 13.67 -1.04 -2.57
N ARG A 155 14.03 -2.18 -1.97
CA ARG A 155 14.62 -3.31 -2.68
C ARG A 155 13.72 -3.79 -3.84
N LYS A 156 12.41 -3.91 -3.60
CA LYS A 156 11.43 -4.36 -4.61
C LYS A 156 11.26 -3.34 -5.72
N LEU A 157 11.09 -2.06 -5.37
CA LEU A 157 10.93 -0.98 -6.34
C LEU A 157 12.18 -0.75 -7.19
N ASN A 158 13.38 -0.91 -6.61
CA ASN A 158 14.65 -0.82 -7.35
C ASN A 158 14.78 -1.84 -8.47
N ALA A 159 14.12 -3.00 -8.34
CA ALA A 159 14.10 -4.05 -9.36
C ALA A 159 13.07 -3.78 -10.49
N SER A 160 12.28 -2.72 -10.39
CA SER A 160 11.27 -2.37 -11.39
C SER A 160 11.90 -1.95 -12.70
N LYS A 161 11.40 -2.47 -13.82
CA LYS A 161 11.77 -2.04 -15.18
C LYS A 161 10.87 -0.90 -15.68
N GLY A 162 9.74 -0.67 -15.03
CA GLY A 162 8.77 0.37 -15.37
C GLY A 162 8.97 1.64 -14.54
N PRO A 163 8.29 2.73 -14.91
CA PRO A 163 8.34 3.98 -14.16
C PRO A 163 7.62 3.80 -12.81
N VAL A 164 8.17 4.41 -11.76
CA VAL A 164 7.70 4.26 -10.38
C VAL A 164 7.61 5.62 -9.72
N LYS A 165 6.51 5.89 -9.01
CA LYS A 165 6.39 7.02 -8.09
C LYS A 165 5.83 6.56 -6.75
N PHE A 166 6.33 7.16 -5.66
CA PHE A 166 5.85 6.88 -4.30
C PHE A 166 5.34 8.17 -3.66
N PHE A 167 4.10 8.17 -3.17
CA PHE A 167 3.47 9.32 -2.54
C PHE A 167 3.20 9.05 -1.07
N ILE A 168 3.56 9.99 -0.19
CA ILE A 168 3.45 9.87 1.26
C ILE A 168 2.55 10.99 1.79
N PRO A 169 1.36 10.68 2.33
CA PRO A 169 0.51 11.65 3.01
C PRO A 169 1.04 11.85 4.45
N THR A 170 1.69 12.97 4.73
CA THR A 170 2.43 13.16 5.99
C THR A 170 1.53 13.45 7.20
N ARG A 171 0.20 13.55 7.03
CA ARG A 171 -0.76 13.75 8.14
C ARG A 171 -1.54 12.48 8.51
N GLY A 172 -1.27 11.36 7.84
CA GLY A 172 -1.82 10.05 8.19
C GLY A 172 -1.90 9.13 6.98
N TRP A 173 -1.46 7.90 7.16
CA TRP A 173 -1.39 6.89 6.10
C TRP A 173 -2.67 6.10 5.92
N SER A 174 -3.57 6.16 6.89
CA SER A 174 -4.89 5.52 6.87
C SER A 174 -5.85 6.27 7.79
N ALA A 175 -7.14 5.95 7.73
CA ALA A 175 -8.13 6.46 8.69
C ALA A 175 -7.81 6.11 10.17
N LEU A 176 -6.89 5.17 10.44
CA LEU A 176 -6.44 4.83 11.80
C LEU A 176 -5.20 5.61 12.26
N SER A 177 -4.48 6.27 11.36
CA SER A 177 -3.23 6.98 11.65
C SER A 177 -3.33 8.49 11.42
N THR A 178 -4.52 9.07 11.50
CA THR A 178 -4.76 10.53 11.54
C THR A 178 -4.92 11.04 12.97
N GLN A 179 -4.82 12.36 13.16
CA GLN A 179 -4.89 12.95 14.50
C GLN A 179 -6.18 12.57 15.23
N GLY A 180 -6.03 11.94 16.41
CA GLY A 180 -7.15 11.50 17.25
C GLY A 180 -7.61 10.06 17.00
N ALA A 181 -7.08 9.39 15.97
CA ALA A 181 -7.36 7.98 15.70
C ALA A 181 -6.49 7.03 16.55
N ASP A 182 -6.92 5.78 16.70
CA ASP A 182 -6.33 4.81 17.64
C ASP A 182 -4.85 4.50 17.38
N LEU A 183 -4.43 4.50 16.10
CA LEU A 183 -3.06 4.16 15.69
C LEU A 183 -2.21 5.40 15.37
N TYR A 184 -2.71 6.61 15.65
CA TYR A 184 -2.00 7.87 15.38
C TYR A 184 -0.62 7.90 16.03
N ASP A 185 0.45 7.92 15.23
CA ASP A 185 1.81 8.11 15.71
C ASP A 185 2.68 8.70 14.58
N PRO A 186 2.64 10.03 14.42
CA PRO A 186 3.36 10.71 13.33
C PRO A 186 4.88 10.62 13.49
N SER A 187 5.38 10.35 14.71
CA SER A 187 6.81 10.20 14.96
C SER A 187 7.36 8.91 14.36
N THR A 188 6.59 7.82 14.48
CA THR A 188 6.89 6.54 13.82
C THR A 188 6.72 6.65 12.31
N ASP A 189 5.66 7.31 11.82
CA ASP A 189 5.43 7.48 10.38
C ASP A 189 6.55 8.27 9.69
N ALA A 190 7.05 9.33 10.34
CA ALA A 190 8.12 10.16 9.80
C ALA A 190 9.45 9.41 9.54
N LEU A 191 9.63 8.22 10.10
CA LEU A 191 10.83 7.39 9.87
C LEU A 191 10.84 6.73 8.49
N PHE A 192 9.67 6.55 7.85
CA PHE A 192 9.56 5.80 6.61
C PHE A 192 10.23 6.50 5.43
N ALA A 193 9.95 7.79 5.21
CA ALA A 193 10.47 8.50 4.04
C ALA A 193 12.00 8.55 4.00
N PRO A 194 12.71 8.88 5.10
CA PRO A 194 14.18 8.80 5.14
C PRO A 194 14.72 7.38 4.92
N ALA A 195 14.10 6.37 5.54
CA ALA A 195 14.53 4.97 5.40
C ALA A 195 14.35 4.46 3.96
N LEU A 196 13.23 4.82 3.31
CA LEU A 196 12.94 4.49 1.92
C LEU A 196 13.98 5.14 1.00
N LYS A 197 14.10 6.48 1.07
CA LYS A 197 15.00 7.29 0.22
C LYS A 197 16.46 6.87 0.32
N LYS A 198 16.92 6.40 1.48
CA LYS A 198 18.30 5.93 1.69
C LYS A 198 18.66 4.74 0.79
N SER A 199 17.71 3.87 0.49
CA SER A 199 17.95 2.62 -0.24
C SER A 199 17.35 2.62 -1.64
N LEU A 200 16.58 3.66 -1.99
CA LEU A 200 15.89 3.77 -3.27
C LEU A 200 16.82 4.35 -4.34
N ARG A 201 16.72 3.84 -5.57
CA ARG A 201 17.44 4.41 -6.72
C ARG A 201 16.97 5.85 -6.97
N PRO A 202 17.89 6.75 -7.38
CA PRO A 202 17.62 8.20 -7.41
C PRO A 202 16.59 8.64 -8.46
N ASP A 203 16.28 7.80 -9.46
CA ASP A 203 15.26 8.07 -10.47
C ASP A 203 13.83 7.82 -9.99
N ILE A 204 13.63 7.08 -8.89
CA ILE A 204 12.28 6.88 -8.32
C ILE A 204 11.93 8.08 -7.44
N GLU A 205 10.93 8.82 -7.87
CA GLU A 205 10.42 9.99 -7.15
C GLU A 205 9.67 9.56 -5.87
N VAL A 206 9.99 10.21 -4.75
CA VAL A 206 9.27 10.09 -3.48
C VAL A 206 8.71 11.46 -3.08
N SER A 207 7.40 11.62 -3.22
CA SER A 207 6.67 12.87 -3.00
C SER A 207 5.94 12.85 -1.66
N GLU A 208 6.33 13.75 -0.76
CA GLU A 208 5.70 13.95 0.56
C GLU A 208 4.68 15.09 0.49
N LEU A 209 3.42 14.80 0.78
CA LEU A 209 2.31 15.76 0.71
C LEU A 209 1.74 16.01 2.11
N PRO A 210 1.58 17.27 2.55
CA PRO A 210 1.10 17.63 3.89
C PRO A 210 -0.43 17.49 4.01
N VAL A 211 -0.93 16.29 3.72
CA VAL A 211 -2.35 15.91 3.68
C VAL A 211 -2.53 14.54 4.31
N GLU A 212 -3.79 14.17 4.54
CA GLU A 212 -4.18 12.80 4.93
C GLU A 212 -4.43 11.96 3.67
N LEU A 213 -4.26 10.64 3.77
CA LEU A 213 -4.51 9.70 2.67
C LEU A 213 -5.89 9.93 2.02
N ASN A 214 -6.93 10.07 2.85
CA ASN A 214 -8.32 10.18 2.41
C ASN A 214 -8.74 11.57 1.90
N SER A 215 -7.79 12.50 1.77
CA SER A 215 -8.05 13.81 1.18
C SER A 215 -8.21 13.74 -0.34
N ALA A 216 -9.06 14.60 -0.90
CA ALA A 216 -9.24 14.71 -2.35
C ALA A 216 -7.96 15.14 -3.07
N GLN A 217 -7.18 16.02 -2.46
CA GLN A 217 -5.90 16.46 -2.99
C GLN A 217 -4.92 15.28 -3.15
N PHE A 218 -4.91 14.34 -2.21
CA PHE A 218 -4.04 13.17 -2.31
C PHE A 218 -4.47 12.25 -3.45
N ALA A 219 -5.77 11.92 -3.55
CA ALA A 219 -6.30 11.12 -4.65
C ALA A 219 -6.02 11.74 -6.03
N GLU A 220 -6.17 13.06 -6.16
CA GLU A 220 -5.88 13.79 -7.41
C GLU A 220 -4.39 13.71 -7.79
N ALA A 221 -3.48 13.84 -6.82
CA ALA A 221 -2.05 13.73 -7.06
C ALA A 221 -1.66 12.31 -7.55
N LEU A 222 -2.19 11.27 -6.91
CA LEU A 222 -1.95 9.88 -7.30
C LEU A 222 -2.42 9.60 -8.73
N VAL A 223 -3.65 10.02 -9.05
CA VAL A 223 -4.26 9.74 -10.35
C VAL A 223 -3.61 10.55 -11.47
N THR A 224 -3.24 11.81 -11.20
CA THR A 224 -2.53 12.64 -12.18
C THR A 224 -1.18 12.01 -12.53
N ALA A 225 -0.42 11.60 -11.52
CA ALA A 225 0.87 10.95 -11.72
C ALA A 225 0.75 9.64 -12.51
N LEU A 226 -0.24 8.79 -12.18
CA LEU A 226 -0.43 7.54 -12.90
C LEU A 226 -0.90 7.76 -14.35
N ASP A 227 -1.83 8.69 -14.58
CA ASP A 227 -2.33 9.00 -15.92
C ASP A 227 -1.21 9.49 -16.86
N GLU A 228 -0.33 10.37 -16.36
CA GLU A 228 0.85 10.82 -17.10
C GLU A 228 1.74 9.64 -17.49
N MET A 229 2.12 8.80 -16.52
CA MET A 229 3.01 7.66 -16.76
C MET A 229 2.39 6.62 -17.71
N VAL A 230 1.08 6.39 -17.64
CA VAL A 230 0.38 5.44 -18.53
C VAL A 230 0.28 5.98 -19.94
N ARG A 231 -0.01 7.28 -20.13
CA ARG A 231 -0.04 7.90 -21.45
C ARG A 231 1.32 7.84 -22.13
N GLU A 232 2.38 8.21 -21.43
CA GLU A 232 3.75 8.15 -21.94
C GLU A 232 4.13 6.71 -22.36
N SER A 233 3.77 5.72 -21.54
CA SER A 233 4.05 4.31 -21.84
C SER A 233 3.25 3.74 -23.01
N LEU A 234 2.07 4.30 -23.33
CA LEU A 234 1.26 3.88 -24.48
C LEU A 234 1.71 4.54 -25.79
N GLU A 235 2.44 5.64 -25.69
CA GLU A 235 2.99 6.39 -26.83
C GLU A 235 4.40 5.94 -27.23
N SER A 236 5.13 5.25 -26.33
CA SER A 236 6.49 4.71 -26.53
C SER A 236 6.50 3.33 -27.19
#